data_AF-A0A2V6FYP5-F1
#
_entry.id   AF-A0A2V6FYP5-F1
#
_cell.length_a   1.000
_cell.length_b   1.000
_cell.length_c   1.000
_cell.angle_alpha   90.00
_cell.angle_beta   90.00
_cell.angle_gamma   90.00
#
_symmetry.space_group_name_H-M   'P 1'
#
loop_
_entity.id
_entity.type
_entity.pdbx_description
1 polymer ?
#
loop_
_entity_poly.entity_id
_entity_poly.type
_entity_poly.pdbx_seq_one_letter_code
_entity_poly.pdbx_strand_id
1 'polypeptide(L)'
;NIKTPAWLGFIFQRPESHRVHHQFRHHTNNFADLPIWDMLFGTFKNRKTFKGRCGYESWREDRFEDMLMFRDVHASGAEKLQPLHFLPTCIGCSKRWACAAARQT
;
A
#
# COMPACT_ATOMS: atom_id res chain seq x y z
N ASN A 1 -4.39 7.22 -12.99
CA ASN A 1 -4.17 5.82 -13.40
C ASN A 1 -4.63 5.66 -14.85
N ILE A 2 -3.85 4.99 -15.69
CA ILE A 2 -4.08 4.89 -17.15
C ILE A 2 -4.83 3.59 -17.43
N LYS A 3 -5.89 3.65 -18.26
CA LYS A 3 -6.65 2.46 -18.67
C LYS A 3 -5.84 1.65 -19.68
N THR A 4 -5.73 0.34 -19.46
CA THR A 4 -4.98 -0.53 -20.38
C THR A 4 -5.86 -1.65 -20.98
N PRO A 5 -5.59 -2.13 -22.21
CA PRO A 5 -6.33 -3.24 -22.80
C PRO A 5 -6.18 -4.54 -22.00
N ALA A 6 -7.26 -5.31 -21.84
CA ALA A 6 -7.26 -6.50 -20.99
C ALA A 6 -6.31 -7.61 -21.45
N TRP A 7 -6.11 -7.75 -22.77
CA TRP A 7 -5.20 -8.76 -23.33
C TRP A 7 -3.74 -8.56 -22.91
N LEU A 8 -3.34 -7.31 -22.63
CA LEU A 8 -1.97 -7.01 -22.20
C LEU A 8 -1.61 -7.69 -20.87
N GLY A 9 -2.63 -7.96 -20.04
CA GLY A 9 -2.48 -8.54 -18.70
C GLY A 9 -1.96 -9.97 -18.70
N PHE A 10 -2.03 -10.66 -19.84
CA PHE A 10 -1.48 -12.01 -19.98
C PHE A 10 0.03 -12.02 -20.24
N ILE A 11 0.61 -10.87 -20.60
CA ILE A 11 2.03 -10.72 -20.94
C ILE A 11 2.72 -9.82 -19.90
N PHE A 12 2.09 -8.73 -19.50
CA PHE A 12 2.62 -7.74 -18.56
C PHE A 12 1.68 -7.49 -17.37
N GLN A 13 2.22 -7.10 -16.23
CA GLN A 13 1.41 -6.66 -15.09
C GLN A 13 0.74 -5.31 -15.41
N ARG A 14 -0.58 -5.32 -15.55
CA ARG A 14 -1.39 -4.12 -15.81
C ARG A 14 -1.60 -3.30 -14.55
N PRO A 15 -1.76 -1.96 -14.63
CA PRO A 15 -2.13 -1.14 -13.47
C PRO A 15 -3.41 -1.62 -12.78
N GLU A 16 -4.40 -2.14 -13.52
CA GLU A 16 -5.62 -2.68 -12.92
C GLU A 16 -5.38 -4.00 -12.16
N SER A 17 -4.48 -4.86 -12.63
CA SER A 17 -4.08 -6.10 -11.95
C SER A 17 -3.25 -5.80 -10.71
N HIS A 18 -2.30 -4.87 -10.81
CA HIS A 18 -1.47 -4.43 -9.68
C HIS A 18 -2.31 -3.74 -8.58
N ARG A 19 -3.41 -3.06 -8.95
CA ARG A 19 -4.37 -2.55 -7.97
C ARG A 19 -5.15 -3.63 -7.21
N VAL A 20 -5.34 -4.81 -7.80
CA VAL A 20 -5.89 -5.96 -7.06
C VAL A 20 -4.93 -6.34 -5.94
N HIS A 21 -3.63 -6.44 -6.23
CA HIS A 21 -2.61 -6.68 -5.21
C HIS A 21 -2.64 -5.62 -4.09
N HIS A 22 -2.78 -4.33 -4.43
CA HIS A 22 -2.87 -3.24 -3.45
C HIS A 22 -4.27 -2.99 -2.86
N GLN A 23 -5.24 -3.87 -3.11
CA GLN A 23 -6.61 -3.65 -2.66
C GLN A 23 -6.67 -3.63 -1.12
N PHE A 24 -7.44 -2.68 -0.56
CA PHE A 24 -7.60 -2.50 0.88
C PHE A 24 -8.13 -3.77 1.54
N ARG A 25 -7.45 -4.23 2.59
CA ARG A 25 -7.71 -5.49 3.34
C ARG A 25 -7.73 -6.73 2.43
N HIS A 26 -7.02 -6.70 1.32
CA HIS A 26 -6.83 -7.83 0.42
C HIS A 26 -5.33 -8.07 0.27
N HIS A 27 -4.89 -9.26 0.66
CA HIS A 27 -3.46 -9.59 0.76
C HIS A 27 -3.13 -10.81 -0.11
N THR A 28 -3.77 -10.91 -1.27
CA THR A 28 -3.57 -12.02 -2.18
C THR A 28 -3.71 -11.57 -3.63
N ASN A 29 -3.40 -12.48 -4.54
CA ASN A 29 -3.41 -12.32 -5.99
C ASN A 29 -2.34 -11.37 -6.57
N ASN A 30 -1.88 -11.70 -7.79
CA ASN A 30 -0.95 -10.90 -8.59
C ASN A 30 0.36 -10.55 -7.84
N PHE A 31 1.00 -11.56 -7.25
CA PHE A 31 2.21 -11.40 -6.44
C PHE A 31 3.46 -11.12 -7.27
N ALA A 32 3.51 -11.61 -8.50
CA ALA A 32 4.69 -11.56 -9.34
C ALA A 32 4.61 -10.42 -10.36
N ASP A 33 5.78 -9.89 -10.72
CA ASP A 33 5.91 -8.91 -11.81
C ASP A 33 5.59 -9.54 -13.17
N LEU A 34 5.93 -10.83 -13.35
CA LEU A 34 5.57 -11.61 -14.54
C LEU A 34 4.29 -12.42 -14.29
N PRO A 35 3.21 -12.19 -15.06
CA PRO A 35 1.93 -12.88 -14.87
C PRO A 35 1.97 -14.40 -14.91
N ILE A 36 2.95 -15.00 -15.60
CA ILE A 36 3.07 -16.46 -15.76
C ILE A 36 3.16 -17.19 -14.42
N TRP A 37 3.85 -16.61 -13.44
CA TRP A 37 3.99 -17.21 -12.11
C TRP A 37 2.65 -17.23 -11.39
N ASP A 38 1.92 -16.11 -11.41
CA ASP A 38 0.58 -16.06 -10.85
C ASP A 38 -0.42 -16.97 -11.56
N MET A 39 -0.27 -17.20 -12.88
CA MET A 39 -1.10 -18.16 -13.60
C MET A 39 -0.77 -19.59 -13.18
N LEU A 40 0.51 -19.93 -13.08
CA LEU A 40 0.99 -21.25 -12.66
C LEU A 40 0.52 -21.63 -11.26
N PHE A 41 0.53 -20.67 -10.33
CA PHE A 41 0.13 -20.87 -8.94
C PHE A 41 -1.33 -20.49 -8.64
N GLY A 42 -2.13 -20.14 -9.66
CA GLY A 42 -3.56 -19.87 -9.51
C GLY A 42 -3.92 -18.56 -8.80
N THR A 43 -2.96 -17.63 -8.68
CA THR A 43 -3.12 -16.33 -8.02
C THR A 43 -3.39 -15.19 -9.01
N PHE A 44 -3.43 -15.45 -10.31
CA PHE A 44 -3.65 -14.45 -11.36
C PHE A 44 -5.08 -13.89 -11.39
N LYS A 45 -5.20 -12.56 -11.35
CA LYS A 45 -6.46 -11.81 -11.49
C LYS A 45 -6.29 -10.63 -12.46
N ASN A 46 -6.75 -10.80 -13.69
CA ASN A 46 -6.73 -9.77 -14.74
C ASN A 46 -8.12 -9.19 -15.00
N ARG A 47 -8.57 -8.28 -14.12
CA ARG A 47 -9.87 -7.62 -14.28
C ARG A 47 -9.81 -6.60 -15.43
N LYS A 48 -10.90 -6.49 -16.22
CA LYS A 48 -11.03 -5.44 -17.26
C LYS A 48 -11.01 -4.03 -16.66
N THR A 49 -11.54 -3.88 -15.45
CA THR A 49 -11.53 -2.64 -14.68
C THR A 49 -11.35 -2.95 -13.19
N PHE A 50 -10.76 -2.02 -12.45
CA PHE A 50 -10.65 -2.12 -11.00
C PHE A 50 -11.56 -1.08 -10.32
N LYS A 51 -12.41 -1.55 -9.39
CA LYS A 51 -13.27 -0.72 -8.55
C LYS A 51 -13.06 -1.16 -7.11
N GLY A 52 -12.28 -0.41 -6.35
CA GLY A 52 -11.92 -0.71 -4.97
C GLY A 52 -11.06 0.39 -4.34
N ARG A 53 -11.03 0.42 -3.01
CA ARG A 53 -10.05 1.20 -2.25
C ARG A 53 -8.71 0.46 -2.25
N CYS A 54 -7.61 1.20 -2.32
CA CYS A 54 -6.25 0.67 -2.18
C CYS A 54 -5.59 1.27 -0.94
N GLY A 55 -4.48 0.66 -0.50
CA GLY A 55 -3.65 1.16 0.59
C GLY A 55 -4.12 0.69 1.97
N TYR A 56 -3.74 1.44 3.00
CA TYR A 56 -3.97 1.11 4.41
C TYR A 56 -5.17 1.87 5.01
N GLU A 57 -5.50 1.56 6.28
CA GLU A 57 -6.26 2.46 7.14
C GLU A 57 -5.44 3.73 7.39
N SER A 58 -6.11 4.87 7.61
CA SER A 58 -5.43 6.17 7.74
C SER A 58 -4.31 6.16 8.79
N TRP A 59 -4.61 5.62 9.98
CA TRP A 59 -3.62 5.57 11.07
C TRP A 59 -2.43 4.65 10.78
N ARG A 60 -2.57 3.65 9.90
CA ARG A 60 -1.47 2.78 9.45
C ARG A 60 -0.68 3.41 8.32
N GLU A 61 -1.35 4.13 7.43
CA GLU A 61 -0.70 4.90 6.35
C GLU A 61 0.27 5.95 6.94
N ASP A 62 -0.09 6.54 8.08
CA ASP A 62 0.77 7.48 8.82
C ASP A 62 2.01 6.82 9.48
N ARG A 63 2.11 5.48 9.50
CA ARG A 63 3.21 4.71 10.10
C ARG A 63 4.32 4.39 9.09
N PHE A 64 4.56 5.29 8.13
CA PHE A 64 5.52 5.09 7.05
C PHE A 64 6.94 4.77 7.56
N GLU A 65 7.36 5.41 8.64
CA GLU A 65 8.70 5.20 9.23
C GLU A 65 8.82 3.86 9.95
N ASP A 66 7.75 3.42 10.60
CA ASP A 66 7.65 2.06 11.14
C ASP A 66 7.82 1.04 10.01
N MET A 67 7.16 1.23 8.86
CA MET A 67 7.32 0.36 7.69
C MET A 67 8.75 0.36 7.13
N LEU A 68 9.40 1.53 7.03
CA LEU A 68 10.80 1.64 6.58
C LEU A 68 11.79 0.94 7.53
N MET A 69 11.46 0.86 8.81
CA MET A 69 12.23 0.12 9.83
C MET A 69 11.73 -1.31 10.03
N PHE A 70 10.93 -1.83 9.09
CA PHE A 70 10.40 -3.19 9.10
C PHE A 70 9.58 -3.53 10.36
N ARG A 71 9.00 -2.53 11.05
CA ARG A 71 8.02 -2.76 12.12
C ARG A 71 6.68 -3.09 11.48
N ASP A 72 6.16 -4.27 11.80
CA ASP A 72 4.86 -4.72 11.31
C ASP A 72 3.72 -3.87 11.89
N VAL A 73 3.04 -3.11 11.04
CA VAL A 73 1.88 -2.27 11.39
C VAL A 73 0.56 -3.05 11.44
N HIS A 74 0.58 -4.33 11.04
CA HIS A 74 -0.54 -5.26 11.15
C HIS A 74 -0.49 -6.13 12.40
N ALA A 75 0.64 -6.16 13.11
CA ALA A 75 0.78 -6.92 14.34
C ALA A 75 -0.27 -6.51 15.38
N SER A 76 -0.76 -7.48 16.14
CA SER A 76 -1.69 -7.23 17.25
C SER A 76 -1.07 -6.27 18.26
N GLY A 77 -1.75 -5.15 18.54
CA GLY A 77 -1.25 -4.12 19.46
C GLY A 77 -0.35 -3.07 18.81
N ALA A 78 -0.12 -3.11 17.49
CA ALA A 78 0.64 -2.08 16.77
C ALA A 78 0.06 -0.67 16.94
N GLU A 79 -1.25 -0.56 17.16
CA GLU A 79 -1.96 0.69 17.47
C GLU A 79 -1.55 1.31 18.81
N LYS A 80 -0.99 0.52 19.74
CA LYS A 80 -0.52 0.98 21.06
C LYS A 80 0.94 1.43 21.04
N LEU A 81 1.68 1.06 20.01
CA LEU A 81 3.08 1.43 19.86
C LEU A 81 3.19 2.88 19.43
N GLN A 82 4.07 3.65 20.08
CA GLN A 82 4.40 4.98 19.60
C GLN A 82 5.03 4.88 18.18
N PRO A 83 4.58 5.73 17.23
CA PRO A 83 5.13 5.73 15.88
C PRO A 83 6.61 6.15 15.92
N LEU A 84 7.39 5.65 14.97
CA LEU A 84 8.71 6.21 14.74
C LEU A 84 8.53 7.61 14.15
N HIS A 85 9.17 8.61 14.75
CA HIS A 85 9.10 10.04 14.39
C HIS A 85 10.50 10.57 13.97
N PHE A 86 11.31 9.71 13.36
CA PHE A 86 12.60 10.06 12.74
C PHE A 86 12.47 11.09 11.63
N LEU A 87 11.33 11.09 10.93
CA LEU A 87 10.95 12.16 10.04
C LEU A 87 9.72 12.86 10.63
N PRO A 88 9.57 14.17 10.44
CA PRO A 88 8.24 14.73 10.53
C PRO A 88 7.46 14.13 9.36
N THR A 89 6.43 13.33 9.65
CA THR A 89 5.40 12.79 8.71
C THR A 89 4.78 13.82 7.75
N CYS A 90 5.19 15.08 7.85
CA CYS A 90 4.78 16.28 7.16
C CYS A 90 5.89 16.87 6.26
N ILE A 91 6.72 16.06 5.59
CA ILE A 91 7.65 16.60 4.58
C ILE A 91 6.82 17.21 3.44
N GLY A 92 6.84 18.55 3.35
CA GLY A 92 6.05 19.33 2.38
C GLY A 92 4.74 19.95 2.91
N CYS A 93 4.36 19.68 4.16
CA CYS A 93 3.21 20.35 4.78
C CYS A 93 3.63 21.70 5.38
N SER A 94 2.94 22.79 5.03
CA SER A 94 3.22 24.14 5.56
C SER A 94 3.07 24.26 7.08
N LYS A 95 2.42 23.28 7.73
CA LYS A 95 2.22 23.21 9.19
C LYS A 95 3.16 22.25 9.92
N ARG A 96 4.26 21.81 9.26
CA ARG A 96 5.26 20.87 9.80
C ARG A 96 5.73 21.23 11.22
N TRP A 97 5.90 22.51 11.52
CA TRP A 97 6.34 23.00 12.84
C TRP A 97 5.21 23.07 13.87
N ALA A 98 3.96 23.32 13.46
CA ALA A 98 2.81 23.34 14.36
C ALA A 98 2.51 21.94 14.92
N CYS A 99 2.63 20.91 14.08
CA CYS A 99 2.50 19.52 14.52
C CYS A 99 3.69 19.07 15.39
N ALA A 100 4.89 19.64 15.21
CA ALA A 100 6.05 19.36 16.06
C ALA A 100 5.93 20.04 17.44
N ALA A 101 5.42 21.27 17.49
CA ALA A 101 5.24 22.04 18.72
C ALA A 101 4.14 21.46 19.63
N ALA A 102 3.03 20.96 19.06
CA ALA A 102 1.96 20.31 19.81
C ALA A 102 2.37 18.94 20.43
N ARG A 103 3.56 18.42 20.13
CA ARG A 103 4.07 17.14 20.66
C ARG A 103 4.83 17.28 21.98
N GLN A 104 5.11 18.50 22.45
CA GLN A 104 5.86 18.76 23.70
C GLN A 104 4.98 19.15 24.89
N THR A 105 3.66 19.14 24.72
CA THR A 105 2.64 19.39 25.75
C THR A 105 1.82 18.14 25.97
#